data_AF-A0AB73AJA8-F1
#
_entry.id   AF-A0AB73AJA8-F1
#
_cell.length_a   1.000
_cell.length_b   1.000
_cell.length_c   1.000
_cell.angle_alpha   90.00
_cell.angle_beta   90.00
_cell.angle_gamma   90.00
#
_symmetry.space_group_name_H-M   'P 1'
#
loop_
_entity.id
_entity.type
_entity.pdbx_description
1 polymer ?
#
loop_
_entity_poly.entity_id
_entity_poly.type
_entity_poly.pdbx_seq_one_letter_code
_entity_poly.pdbx_strand_id
1 'polypeptide(L)'
;METSFIPFSVIIAVLIIAFLFASLPQVNHKTRYKVLYAIAIIMLLAVIPISEYMAGGIQNSSNNYLLVLIFDIAVGYFCMYIAALLKFNVLKRKNQALENALTEKQQENVAILLEHQNEKQQALQQRELEWLAGKIKMFTEKEQEAILASALSFAEHDLIVAPSISIQPKETCSQQELMYFVCSAFYNMDKSRSEVVGFLYKVFPLYFPAGESALAKKMPGLEKVKERREKENTQK
;
A
#
# COMPACT_ATOMS: atom_id res chain seq x y z
N MET A 1 -36.65 61.76 11.51
CA MET A 1 -35.28 61.28 11.76
C MET A 1 -35.25 59.80 11.41
N GLU A 2 -34.99 59.43 10.15
CA GLU A 2 -35.02 58.01 9.71
C GLU A 2 -33.86 57.63 8.77
N THR A 3 -32.83 58.47 8.62
CA THR A 3 -31.87 58.31 7.51
C THR A 3 -30.53 57.66 7.87
N SER A 4 -30.25 57.36 9.15
CA SER A 4 -28.94 56.82 9.57
C SER A 4 -28.92 55.33 9.93
N PHE A 5 -30.06 54.64 10.03
CA PHE A 5 -30.10 53.21 10.38
C PHE A 5 -29.85 52.29 9.17
N ILE A 6 -30.24 52.76 7.98
CA ILE A 6 -30.09 52.06 6.70
C ILE A 6 -28.61 51.75 6.36
N PRO A 7 -27.64 52.69 6.48
CA PRO A 7 -26.25 52.39 6.14
C PRO A 7 -25.61 51.32 7.05
N PHE A 8 -25.87 51.33 8.36
CA PHE A 8 -25.31 50.34 9.29
C PHE A 8 -25.89 48.92 9.08
N SER A 9 -27.21 48.84 8.88
CA SER A 9 -27.89 47.59 8.51
C SER A 9 -27.29 46.97 7.24
N VAL A 10 -27.06 47.80 6.21
CA VAL A 10 -26.49 47.35 4.93
C VAL A 10 -25.03 46.88 5.10
N ILE A 11 -24.22 47.59 5.88
CA ILE A 11 -22.83 47.21 6.15
C ILE A 11 -22.77 45.85 6.88
N ILE A 12 -23.59 45.66 7.92
CA ILE A 12 -23.66 44.38 8.67
C ILE A 12 -24.13 43.24 7.76
N ALA A 13 -25.16 43.47 6.93
CA ALA A 13 -25.66 42.47 5.99
C ALA A 13 -24.59 42.06 4.96
N VAL A 14 -23.85 43.04 4.39
CA VAL A 14 -22.74 42.76 3.45
C VAL A 14 -21.64 41.95 4.12
N LEU A 15 -21.32 42.23 5.38
CA LEU A 15 -20.29 41.51 6.15
C LEU A 15 -20.70 40.07 6.45
N ILE A 16 -21.97 39.82 6.80
CA ILE A 16 -22.52 38.48 7.01
C ILE A 16 -22.50 37.68 5.70
N ILE A 17 -22.94 38.29 4.60
CA ILE A 17 -22.95 37.63 3.28
C ILE A 17 -21.53 37.28 2.84
N ALA A 18 -20.57 38.19 3.02
CA ALA A 18 -19.17 37.95 2.69
C ALA A 18 -18.55 36.83 3.56
N PHE A 19 -18.91 36.75 4.83
CA PHE A 19 -18.48 35.67 5.73
C PHE A 19 -19.06 34.31 5.34
N LEU A 20 -20.36 34.25 5.02
CA LEU A 20 -21.03 33.04 4.54
C LEU A 20 -20.39 32.55 3.24
N PHE A 21 -20.11 33.47 2.30
CA PHE A 21 -19.42 33.13 1.05
C PHE A 21 -18.00 32.62 1.28
N ALA A 22 -17.24 33.23 2.19
CA ALA A 22 -15.89 32.79 2.53
C ALA A 22 -15.87 31.42 3.24
N SER A 23 -16.99 31.02 3.86
CA SER A 23 -17.17 29.74 4.55
C SER A 23 -17.55 28.59 3.60
N LEU A 24 -17.96 28.88 2.36
CA LEU A 24 -18.38 27.87 1.38
C LEU A 24 -17.22 26.95 0.97
N PRO A 25 -17.40 25.62 0.96
CA PRO A 25 -16.37 24.61 0.65
C PRO A 25 -15.83 24.64 -0.79
N GLN A 26 -16.39 25.48 -1.68
CA GLN A 26 -15.96 25.62 -3.07
C GLN A 26 -14.88 26.69 -3.32
N VAL A 27 -14.66 27.66 -2.41
CA VAL A 27 -13.71 28.76 -2.63
C VAL A 27 -12.26 28.29 -2.37
N ASN A 28 -11.27 28.62 -3.20
CA ASN A 28 -9.88 28.23 -2.95
C ASN A 28 -9.41 28.66 -1.55
N HIS A 29 -8.74 27.78 -0.81
CA HIS A 29 -8.19 28.05 0.53
C HIS A 29 -7.36 29.34 0.56
N LYS A 30 -6.61 29.64 -0.51
CA LYS A 30 -5.79 30.86 -0.64
C LYS A 30 -6.65 32.13 -0.76
N THR A 31 -7.85 32.02 -1.31
CA THR A 31 -8.76 33.16 -1.50
C THR A 31 -9.61 33.37 -0.25
N ARG A 32 -10.08 32.29 0.38
CA ARG A 32 -10.86 32.34 1.63
C ARG A 32 -10.16 33.11 2.74
N TYR A 33 -8.87 32.82 2.99
CA TYR A 33 -8.16 33.48 4.10
C TYR A 33 -7.98 34.98 3.85
N LYS A 34 -7.72 35.39 2.59
CA LYS A 34 -7.57 36.81 2.24
C LYS A 34 -8.87 37.57 2.47
N VAL A 35 -9.99 36.95 2.07
CA VAL A 35 -11.33 37.52 2.27
C VAL A 35 -11.68 37.60 3.75
N LEU A 36 -11.45 36.54 4.53
CA LEU A 36 -11.69 36.55 5.98
C LEU A 36 -10.83 37.59 6.71
N TYR A 37 -9.58 37.79 6.29
CA TYR A 37 -8.70 38.82 6.85
C TYR A 37 -9.17 40.23 6.51
N ALA A 38 -9.59 40.46 5.26
CA ALA A 38 -10.17 41.75 4.86
C ALA A 38 -11.45 42.07 5.65
N ILE A 39 -12.32 41.07 5.86
CA ILE A 39 -13.54 41.21 6.67
C ILE A 39 -13.18 41.54 8.12
N ALA A 40 -12.21 40.84 8.73
CA ALA A 40 -11.78 41.11 10.10
C ALA A 40 -11.22 42.54 10.28
N ILE A 41 -10.44 43.04 9.32
CA ILE A 41 -9.92 44.42 9.33
C ILE A 41 -11.06 45.43 9.21
N ILE A 42 -12.00 45.21 8.28
CA ILE A 42 -13.15 46.12 8.10
C ILE A 42 -14.03 46.14 9.35
N MET A 43 -14.26 44.99 10.00
CA MET A 43 -14.99 44.89 11.26
C MET A 43 -14.32 45.69 12.37
N LEU A 44 -12.99 45.60 12.51
CA LEU A 44 -12.24 46.37 13.51
C LEU A 44 -12.28 47.89 13.24
N LEU A 45 -12.19 48.30 11.97
CA LEU A 45 -12.26 49.71 11.60
C LEU A 45 -13.66 50.30 11.78
N ALA A 46 -14.71 49.48 11.65
CA ALA A 46 -16.09 49.90 11.84
C ALA A 46 -16.46 50.20 13.31
N VAL A 47 -15.71 49.65 14.29
CA VAL A 47 -15.92 49.91 15.73
C VAL A 47 -15.81 51.41 16.06
N ILE A 48 -14.85 52.10 15.45
CA ILE A 48 -14.56 53.52 15.73
C ILE A 48 -15.73 54.44 15.33
N PRO A 49 -16.22 54.44 14.07
CA PRO A 49 -17.34 55.29 13.68
C PRO A 49 -18.67 54.86 14.34
N ILE A 50 -18.85 53.57 14.67
CA ILE A 50 -20.04 53.12 15.42
C ILE A 50 -20.03 53.71 16.84
N SER A 51 -18.89 53.65 17.52
CA SER A 51 -18.78 54.19 18.89
C SER A 51 -18.95 55.72 18.93
N GLU A 52 -18.43 56.45 17.93
CA GLU A 52 -18.62 57.90 17.79
C GLU A 52 -20.06 58.28 17.45
N TYR A 53 -20.71 57.56 16.52
CA TYR A 53 -22.13 57.76 16.17
C TYR A 53 -23.05 57.56 17.37
N MET A 54 -22.78 56.54 18.19
CA MET A 54 -23.60 56.18 19.35
C MET A 54 -23.44 57.15 20.53
N ALA A 55 -22.33 57.91 20.58
CA ALA A 55 -22.07 58.95 21.58
C ALA A 55 -22.81 60.28 21.28
N GLY A 56 -23.16 60.56 20.02
CA GLY A 56 -23.82 61.80 19.60
C GLY A 56 -25.34 61.88 19.78
N GLY A 57 -26.02 60.76 20.12
CA GLY A 57 -27.49 60.69 20.26
C GLY A 57 -27.97 60.75 21.71
N ILE A 58 -28.59 61.86 22.12
CA ILE A 58 -28.85 62.21 23.53
C ILE A 58 -30.02 61.45 24.23
N GLN A 59 -30.70 60.47 23.62
CA GLN A 59 -31.95 59.93 24.22
C GLN A 59 -31.96 58.48 24.76
N ASN A 60 -30.85 57.72 24.76
CA ASN A 60 -30.83 56.38 25.40
C ASN A 60 -29.40 55.81 25.59
N SER A 61 -28.55 56.50 26.35
CA SER A 61 -27.10 56.20 26.47
C SER A 61 -26.76 54.78 26.99
N SER A 62 -27.59 54.19 27.85
CA SER A 62 -27.36 52.84 28.41
C SER A 62 -27.56 51.73 27.37
N ASN A 63 -28.62 51.80 26.55
CA ASN A 63 -28.84 50.84 25.45
C ASN A 63 -27.77 50.96 24.37
N ASN A 64 -27.25 52.17 24.14
CA ASN A 64 -26.21 52.42 23.17
C ASN A 64 -24.86 51.81 23.59
N TYR A 65 -24.49 51.93 24.87
CA TYR A 65 -23.28 51.32 25.41
C TYR A 65 -23.34 49.78 25.41
N LEU A 66 -24.50 49.22 25.74
CA LEU A 66 -24.72 47.76 25.70
C LEU A 66 -24.55 47.21 24.27
N LEU A 67 -25.03 47.92 23.25
CA LEU A 67 -24.91 47.50 21.86
C LEU A 67 -23.45 47.49 21.38
N VAL A 68 -22.66 48.53 21.74
CA VAL A 68 -21.23 48.60 21.43
C VAL A 68 -20.46 47.48 22.11
N LEU A 69 -20.74 47.21 23.40
CA LEU A 69 -20.11 46.12 24.14
C LEU A 69 -20.40 44.75 23.51
N ILE A 70 -21.66 44.49 23.11
CA ILE A 70 -22.04 43.25 22.42
C ILE A 70 -21.30 43.11 21.08
N PHE A 71 -21.16 44.21 20.33
CA PHE A 71 -20.43 44.22 19.07
C PHE A 71 -18.94 43.91 19.26
N ASP A 72 -18.27 44.55 20.22
CA ASP A 72 -16.85 44.32 20.50
C ASP A 72 -16.56 42.88 20.95
N ILE A 73 -17.43 42.30 21.77
CA ILE A 73 -17.35 40.88 22.17
C ILE A 73 -17.50 39.97 20.94
N ALA A 74 -18.47 40.24 20.07
CA ALA A 74 -18.68 39.45 18.85
C ALA A 74 -17.48 39.53 17.90
N VAL A 75 -16.89 40.71 17.71
CA VAL A 75 -15.66 40.91 16.93
C VAL A 75 -14.48 40.16 17.57
N GLY A 76 -14.36 40.19 18.90
CA GLY A 76 -13.33 39.45 19.63
C GLY A 76 -13.39 37.94 19.40
N TYR A 77 -14.58 37.34 19.55
CA TYR A 77 -14.80 35.91 19.27
C TYR A 77 -14.50 35.56 17.80
N PHE A 78 -14.90 36.43 16.87
CA PHE A 78 -14.61 36.26 15.46
C PHE A 78 -13.10 36.22 15.18
N CYS A 79 -12.35 37.17 15.74
CA CYS A 79 -10.89 37.21 15.60
C CYS A 79 -10.21 35.95 16.17
N MET A 80 -10.65 35.45 17.34
CA MET A 80 -10.15 34.20 17.89
C MET A 80 -10.46 32.99 16.99
N TYR A 81 -11.66 32.94 16.42
CA TYR A 81 -12.07 31.88 15.49
C TYR A 81 -11.18 31.84 14.24
N ILE A 82 -10.91 33.01 13.62
CA ILE A 82 -10.02 33.11 12.47
C ILE A 82 -8.59 32.66 12.81
N ALA A 83 -8.07 33.02 13.99
CA ALA A 83 -6.75 32.60 14.44
C ALA A 83 -6.66 31.07 14.63
N ALA A 84 -7.69 30.45 15.21
CA ALA A 84 -7.77 29.00 15.37
C ALA A 84 -7.83 28.29 14.00
N LEU A 85 -8.63 28.82 13.07
CA LEU A 85 -8.76 28.29 11.71
C LEU A 85 -7.44 28.39 10.93
N LEU A 86 -6.65 29.45 11.14
CA LEU A 86 -5.31 29.58 10.56
C LEU A 86 -4.37 28.47 11.06
N LYS A 87 -4.32 28.25 12.39
CA LYS A 87 -3.50 27.20 13.00
C LYS A 87 -3.90 25.82 12.50
N PHE A 88 -5.21 25.55 12.43
CA PHE A 88 -5.74 24.29 11.92
C PHE A 88 -5.32 24.04 10.46
N ASN A 89 -5.32 25.06 9.60
CA ASN A 89 -4.93 24.91 8.20
C ASN A 89 -3.42 24.65 8.01
N VAL A 90 -2.58 25.28 8.84
CA VAL A 90 -1.14 24.97 8.86
C VAL A 90 -0.93 23.53 9.32
N LEU A 91 -1.63 23.13 10.37
CA LEU A 91 -1.56 21.77 10.89
C LEU A 91 -2.04 20.75 9.87
N LYS A 92 -3.15 21.00 9.18
CA LYS A 92 -3.70 20.14 8.12
C LYS A 92 -2.69 19.92 6.99
N ARG A 93 -1.99 20.97 6.55
CA ARG A 93 -0.94 20.86 5.51
C ARG A 93 0.25 20.03 6.00
N LYS A 94 0.70 20.26 7.23
CA LYS A 94 1.79 19.49 7.84
C LYS A 94 1.40 18.02 8.01
N ASN A 95 0.16 17.76 8.41
CA ASN A 95 -0.37 16.40 8.56
C ASN A 95 -0.44 15.70 7.21
N GLN A 96 -0.92 16.37 6.16
CA GLN A 96 -0.94 15.82 4.81
C GLN A 96 0.48 15.52 4.29
N ALA A 97 1.45 16.40 4.54
CA ALA A 97 2.84 16.15 4.16
C ALA A 97 3.42 14.94 4.92
N LEU A 98 3.07 14.79 6.20
CA LEU A 98 3.49 13.66 7.02
C LEU A 98 2.84 12.34 6.56
N GLU A 99 1.54 12.34 6.25
CA GLU A 99 0.82 11.17 5.71
C GLU A 99 1.42 10.72 4.38
N ASN A 100 1.75 11.66 3.49
CA ASN A 100 2.41 11.36 2.23
C ASN A 100 3.81 10.76 2.45
N ALA A 101 4.63 11.37 3.30
CA ALA A 101 5.98 10.88 3.61
C ALA A 101 5.96 9.50 4.30
N LEU A 102 4.97 9.27 5.17
CA LEU A 102 4.76 7.97 5.82
C LEU A 102 4.36 6.90 4.79
N THR A 103 3.46 7.24 3.87
CA THR A 103 3.02 6.34 2.80
C THR A 103 4.19 5.97 1.89
N GLU A 104 5.01 6.95 1.49
CA GLU A 104 6.22 6.74 0.70
C GLU A 104 7.22 5.82 1.42
N LYS A 105 7.49 6.08 2.70
CA LYS A 105 8.37 5.21 3.51
C LYS A 105 7.82 3.80 3.71
N GLN A 106 6.51 3.66 3.88
CA GLN A 106 5.87 2.34 3.95
C GLN A 106 6.00 1.59 2.62
N GLN A 107 5.78 2.27 1.49
CA GLN A 107 5.92 1.68 0.17
C GLN A 107 7.37 1.27 -0.12
N GLU A 108 8.35 2.11 0.24
CA GLU A 108 9.78 1.80 0.13
C GLU A 108 10.16 0.56 0.97
N ASN A 109 9.72 0.50 2.23
CA ASN A 109 9.99 -0.65 3.10
C ASN A 109 9.36 -1.95 2.56
N VAL A 110 8.14 -1.89 2.02
CA VAL A 110 7.49 -3.05 1.41
C VAL A 110 8.23 -3.49 0.14
N ALA A 111 8.69 -2.55 -0.69
CA ALA A 111 9.47 -2.87 -1.88
C ALA A 111 10.80 -3.56 -1.53
N ILE A 112 11.55 -3.03 -0.57
CA ILE A 112 12.81 -3.63 -0.11
C ILE A 112 12.59 -5.03 0.47
N LEU A 113 11.54 -5.21 1.28
CA LEU A 113 11.21 -6.53 1.84
C LEU A 113 10.83 -7.53 0.74
N LEU A 114 10.05 -7.10 -0.25
CA LEU A 114 9.66 -7.93 -1.38
C LEU A 114 10.88 -8.34 -2.22
N GLU A 115 11.76 -7.40 -2.53
CA GLU A 115 13.01 -7.66 -3.25
C GLU A 115 13.90 -8.64 -2.50
N HIS A 116 14.10 -8.43 -1.21
CA HIS A 116 14.88 -9.36 -0.37
C HIS A 116 14.27 -10.77 -0.30
N GLN A 117 12.93 -10.89 -0.22
CA GLN A 117 12.27 -12.19 -0.29
C GLN A 117 12.45 -12.84 -1.66
N ASN A 118 12.33 -12.08 -2.74
CA ASN A 118 12.51 -12.57 -4.10
C ASN A 118 13.95 -13.07 -4.32
N GLU A 119 14.97 -12.33 -3.91
CA GLU A 119 16.38 -12.74 -3.98
C GLU A 119 16.62 -14.05 -3.21
N LYS A 120 16.06 -14.15 -1.99
CA LYS A 120 16.17 -15.36 -1.17
C LYS A 120 15.48 -16.55 -1.84
N GLN A 121 14.31 -16.35 -2.43
CA GLN A 121 13.57 -17.38 -3.14
C GLN A 121 14.31 -17.82 -4.41
N GLN A 122 14.87 -16.88 -5.16
CA GLN A 122 15.67 -17.16 -6.36
C GLN A 122 16.95 -17.96 -6.00
N ALA A 123 17.66 -17.56 -4.95
CA ALA A 123 18.83 -18.28 -4.47
C ALA A 123 18.50 -19.72 -4.00
N LEU A 124 17.33 -19.91 -3.38
CA LEU A 124 16.83 -21.22 -3.01
C LEU A 124 16.51 -22.06 -4.25
N GLN A 125 15.75 -21.52 -5.20
CA GLN A 125 15.42 -22.19 -6.47
C GLN A 125 16.69 -22.62 -7.21
N GLN A 126 17.67 -21.73 -7.33
CA GLN A 126 18.93 -22.04 -7.99
C GLN A 126 19.70 -23.17 -7.29
N ARG A 127 19.83 -23.11 -5.96
CA ARG A 127 20.48 -24.17 -5.17
C ARG A 127 19.81 -25.54 -5.37
N GLU A 128 18.49 -25.55 -5.37
CA GLU A 128 17.69 -26.76 -5.51
C GLU A 128 17.77 -27.35 -6.94
N LEU A 129 17.78 -26.50 -7.97
CA LEU A 129 18.01 -26.91 -9.36
C LEU A 129 19.45 -27.39 -9.60
N GLU A 130 20.45 -26.74 -9.02
CA GLU A 130 21.85 -27.19 -9.07
C GLU A 130 22.03 -28.54 -8.38
N TRP A 131 21.38 -28.74 -7.22
CA TRP A 131 21.36 -30.03 -6.55
C TRP A 131 20.71 -31.11 -7.41
N LEU A 132 19.56 -30.81 -8.04
CA LEU A 132 18.87 -31.72 -8.95
C LEU A 132 19.75 -32.07 -10.14
N ALA A 133 20.39 -31.07 -10.77
CA ALA A 133 21.36 -31.25 -11.86
C ALA A 133 22.49 -32.21 -11.45
N GLY A 134 22.98 -32.09 -10.22
CA GLY A 134 23.97 -32.99 -9.64
C GLY A 134 23.47 -34.43 -9.49
N LYS A 135 22.19 -34.63 -9.18
CA LYS A 135 21.57 -35.95 -9.00
C LYS A 135 21.17 -36.63 -10.31
N ILE A 136 20.87 -35.87 -11.36
CA ILE A 136 20.45 -36.40 -12.66
C ILE A 136 21.62 -36.64 -13.64
N LYS A 137 22.88 -36.62 -13.17
CA LYS A 137 24.09 -36.84 -13.99
C LYS A 137 24.15 -38.20 -14.71
N MET A 138 23.32 -39.16 -14.32
CA MET A 138 23.19 -40.46 -15.01
C MET A 138 22.41 -40.38 -16.33
N PHE A 139 21.73 -39.27 -16.60
CA PHE A 139 21.12 -38.99 -17.90
C PHE A 139 22.15 -38.42 -18.89
N THR A 140 21.86 -38.50 -20.18
CA THR A 140 22.71 -37.85 -21.20
C THR A 140 22.62 -36.33 -21.08
N GLU A 141 23.62 -35.58 -21.56
CA GLU A 141 23.63 -34.11 -21.50
C GLU A 141 22.37 -33.49 -22.09
N LYS A 142 21.88 -34.02 -23.23
CA LYS A 142 20.64 -33.56 -23.87
C LYS A 142 19.40 -33.82 -23.03
N GLU A 143 19.33 -34.99 -22.39
CA GLU A 143 18.23 -35.34 -21.46
C GLU A 143 18.27 -34.44 -20.23
N GLN A 144 19.46 -34.20 -19.67
CA GLN A 144 19.66 -33.31 -18.53
C GLN A 144 19.22 -31.88 -18.86
N GLU A 145 19.64 -31.33 -20.00
CA GLU A 145 19.25 -29.99 -20.44
C GLU A 145 17.72 -29.87 -20.58
N ALA A 146 17.07 -30.86 -21.21
CA ALA A 146 15.62 -30.85 -21.38
C ALA A 146 14.86 -30.99 -20.05
N ILE A 147 15.36 -31.81 -19.12
CA ILE A 147 14.80 -31.97 -17.77
C ILE A 147 14.97 -30.65 -16.99
N LEU A 148 16.15 -30.04 -17.00
CA LEU A 148 16.43 -28.81 -16.27
C LEU A 148 15.66 -27.62 -16.84
N ALA A 149 15.49 -27.53 -18.16
CA ALA A 149 14.64 -26.52 -18.78
C ALA A 149 13.18 -26.64 -18.33
N SER A 150 12.67 -27.88 -18.26
CA SER A 150 11.32 -28.14 -17.76
C SER A 150 11.21 -27.82 -16.25
N ALA A 151 12.24 -28.17 -15.47
CA ALA A 151 12.32 -27.90 -14.04
C ALA A 151 12.39 -26.40 -13.73
N LEU A 152 13.14 -25.63 -14.51
CA LEU A 152 13.26 -24.18 -14.41
C LEU A 152 11.89 -23.51 -14.67
N SER A 153 11.24 -23.85 -15.79
CA SER A 153 9.90 -23.34 -16.12
C SER A 153 8.87 -23.68 -15.03
N PHE A 154 8.95 -24.88 -14.46
CA PHE A 154 8.06 -25.28 -13.39
C PHE A 154 8.37 -24.56 -12.06
N ALA A 155 9.65 -24.33 -11.75
CA ALA A 155 10.07 -23.62 -10.55
C ALA A 155 9.65 -22.14 -10.58
N GLU A 156 9.91 -21.45 -11.70
CA GLU A 156 9.73 -20.00 -11.86
C GLU A 156 8.30 -19.59 -12.22
N HIS A 157 7.60 -20.40 -13.01
CA HIS A 157 6.32 -20.00 -13.61
C HIS A 157 5.16 -20.94 -13.29
N ASP A 158 5.37 -22.00 -12.50
CA ASP A 158 4.39 -23.06 -12.26
C ASP A 158 3.91 -23.76 -13.55
N LEU A 159 4.68 -23.62 -14.63
CA LEU A 159 4.36 -24.18 -15.94
C LEU A 159 5.18 -25.45 -16.20
N ILE A 160 4.49 -26.58 -16.27
CA ILE A 160 5.10 -27.86 -16.65
C ILE A 160 5.11 -27.97 -18.18
N VAL A 161 6.27 -27.68 -18.76
CA VAL A 161 6.57 -27.86 -20.18
C VAL A 161 7.06 -29.28 -20.41
N ALA A 162 6.54 -29.96 -21.43
CA ALA A 162 7.02 -31.28 -21.79
C ALA A 162 8.41 -31.17 -22.45
N PRO A 163 9.38 -32.03 -22.11
CA PRO A 163 10.67 -32.06 -22.76
C PRO A 163 10.57 -32.26 -24.27
N SER A 164 11.38 -31.53 -25.04
CA SER A 164 11.44 -31.68 -26.50
C SER A 164 11.98 -33.04 -26.96
N ILE A 165 12.52 -33.83 -26.04
CA ILE A 165 13.04 -35.17 -26.30
C ILE A 165 12.47 -36.17 -25.29
N SER A 166 12.28 -37.42 -25.72
CA SER A 166 11.80 -38.49 -24.84
C SER A 166 12.90 -38.93 -23.88
N ILE A 167 12.68 -38.75 -22.58
CA ILE A 167 13.60 -39.18 -21.53
C ILE A 167 13.52 -40.70 -21.35
N GLN A 168 14.62 -41.41 -21.61
CA GLN A 168 14.65 -42.86 -21.52
C GLN A 168 14.99 -43.34 -20.10
N PRO A 169 14.32 -44.39 -19.59
CA PRO A 169 14.69 -45.01 -18.32
C PRO A 169 16.14 -45.51 -18.32
N LYS A 170 16.85 -45.24 -17.24
CA LYS A 170 18.22 -45.74 -17.00
C LYS A 170 18.20 -46.84 -15.95
N GLU A 171 18.98 -47.90 -16.16
CA GLU A 171 19.12 -48.98 -15.18
C GLU A 171 19.68 -48.50 -13.84
N THR A 172 20.49 -47.43 -13.87
CA THR A 172 21.12 -46.81 -12.69
C THR A 172 20.22 -45.86 -11.92
N CYS A 173 18.98 -45.60 -12.39
CA CYS A 173 18.03 -44.73 -11.71
C CYS A 173 16.66 -45.39 -11.66
N SER A 174 16.28 -45.86 -10.48
CA SER A 174 14.95 -46.42 -10.25
C SER A 174 13.85 -45.36 -10.22
N GLN A 175 12.60 -45.76 -10.44
CA GLN A 175 11.43 -44.88 -10.29
C GLN A 175 11.38 -44.21 -8.91
N GLN A 176 11.71 -44.94 -7.84
CA GLN A 176 11.68 -44.42 -6.47
C GLN A 176 12.78 -43.37 -6.22
N GLU A 177 13.97 -43.56 -6.80
CA GLU A 177 15.05 -42.58 -6.71
C GLU A 177 14.71 -41.31 -7.48
N LEU A 178 14.20 -41.45 -8.71
CA LEU A 178 13.78 -40.30 -9.50
C LEU A 178 12.67 -39.51 -8.79
N MET A 179 11.66 -40.21 -8.25
CA MET A 179 10.61 -39.59 -7.43
C MET A 179 11.22 -38.84 -6.24
N TYR A 180 12.17 -39.45 -5.53
CA TYR A 180 12.82 -38.80 -4.41
C TYR A 180 13.60 -37.55 -4.83
N PHE A 181 14.40 -37.58 -5.89
CA PHE A 181 15.17 -36.41 -6.35
C PHE A 181 14.24 -35.25 -6.71
N VAL A 182 13.21 -35.53 -7.49
CA VAL A 182 12.25 -34.53 -7.95
C VAL A 182 11.41 -33.99 -6.78
N CYS A 183 10.92 -34.86 -5.89
CA CYS A 183 10.20 -34.42 -4.68
C CYS A 183 11.10 -33.58 -3.77
N SER A 184 12.35 -34.00 -3.57
CA SER A 184 13.30 -33.30 -2.70
C SER A 184 13.54 -31.88 -3.18
N ALA A 185 13.83 -31.71 -4.48
CA ALA A 185 14.04 -30.40 -5.06
C ALA A 185 12.79 -29.51 -4.97
N PHE A 186 11.64 -30.00 -5.41
CA PHE A 186 10.46 -29.15 -5.55
C PHE A 186 9.68 -28.92 -4.26
N TYR A 187 9.69 -29.85 -3.31
CA TYR A 187 9.11 -29.59 -1.99
C TYR A 187 9.87 -28.52 -1.22
N ASN A 188 11.19 -28.39 -1.44
CA ASN A 188 11.98 -27.30 -0.87
C ASN A 188 11.70 -25.95 -1.55
N MET A 189 11.08 -25.95 -2.73
CA MET A 189 10.57 -24.76 -3.41
C MET A 189 9.06 -24.54 -3.17
N ASP A 190 8.52 -25.11 -2.09
CA ASP A 190 7.12 -25.03 -1.69
C ASP A 190 6.10 -25.53 -2.73
N LYS A 191 6.51 -26.38 -3.69
CA LYS A 191 5.58 -27.00 -4.65
C LYS A 191 4.75 -28.07 -3.97
N SER A 192 3.46 -28.11 -4.30
CA SER A 192 2.54 -29.10 -3.75
C SER A 192 2.79 -30.49 -4.32
N ARG A 193 2.38 -31.52 -3.56
CA ARG A 193 2.43 -32.92 -4.00
C ARG A 193 1.75 -33.15 -5.36
N SER A 194 0.61 -32.51 -5.60
CA SER A 194 -0.12 -32.62 -6.87
C SER A 194 0.67 -32.03 -8.04
N GLU A 195 1.29 -30.87 -7.85
CA GLU A 195 2.07 -30.22 -8.92
C GLU A 195 3.31 -31.04 -9.25
N VAL A 196 4.00 -31.58 -8.24
CA VAL A 196 5.17 -32.46 -8.44
C VAL A 196 4.77 -33.76 -9.14
N VAL A 197 3.59 -34.32 -8.84
CA VAL A 197 3.04 -35.48 -9.57
C VAL A 197 2.82 -35.13 -11.04
N GLY A 198 2.20 -33.99 -11.33
CA GLY A 198 1.99 -33.51 -12.68
C GLY A 198 3.31 -33.32 -13.44
N PHE A 199 4.33 -32.79 -12.76
CA PHE A 199 5.67 -32.64 -13.32
C PHE A 199 6.27 -33.99 -13.70
N LEU A 200 6.30 -34.94 -12.77
CA LEU A 200 6.84 -36.28 -12.99
C LEU A 200 6.12 -37.01 -14.14
N TYR A 201 4.79 -36.90 -14.20
CA TYR A 201 3.99 -37.54 -15.24
C TYR A 201 4.26 -36.97 -16.63
N LYS A 202 4.35 -35.64 -16.77
CA LYS A 202 4.60 -34.97 -18.06
C LYS A 202 6.04 -35.05 -18.53
N VAL A 203 7.01 -34.95 -17.62
CA VAL A 203 8.44 -34.90 -17.94
C VAL A 203 9.03 -36.30 -18.10
N PHE A 204 8.52 -37.28 -17.35
CA PHE A 204 9.03 -38.66 -17.36
C PHE A 204 7.94 -39.70 -17.64
N PRO A 205 7.21 -39.61 -18.77
CA PRO A 205 6.09 -40.51 -19.06
C PRO A 205 6.52 -41.99 -19.14
N LEU A 206 7.74 -42.26 -19.64
CA LEU A 206 8.28 -43.62 -19.73
C LEU A 206 8.66 -44.23 -18.37
N TYR A 207 8.98 -43.39 -17.38
CA TYR A 207 9.19 -43.86 -16.01
C TYR A 207 7.87 -44.16 -15.31
N PHE A 208 6.76 -43.51 -15.68
CA PHE A 208 5.48 -43.63 -14.96
C PHE A 208 4.31 -44.03 -15.89
N PRO A 209 4.36 -45.22 -16.53
CA PRO A 209 3.35 -45.64 -17.50
C PRO A 209 1.97 -45.91 -16.87
N ALA A 210 1.91 -46.14 -15.55
CA ALA A 210 0.68 -46.41 -14.81
C ALA A 210 -0.24 -45.18 -14.63
N GLY A 211 0.19 -44.00 -15.11
CA GLY A 211 -0.59 -42.77 -15.08
C GLY A 211 -0.50 -41.99 -13.76
N GLU A 212 -1.02 -40.76 -13.80
CA GLU A 212 -0.91 -39.77 -12.72
C GLU A 212 -1.53 -40.22 -11.39
N SER A 213 -2.67 -40.92 -11.44
CA SER A 213 -3.38 -41.38 -10.24
C SER A 213 -2.63 -42.49 -9.48
N ALA A 214 -1.96 -43.38 -10.20
CA ALA A 214 -1.11 -44.41 -9.62
C ALA A 214 0.17 -43.80 -9.02
N LEU A 215 0.74 -42.81 -9.70
CA LEU A 215 1.89 -42.06 -9.23
C LEU A 215 1.57 -41.29 -7.94
N ALA A 216 0.45 -40.58 -7.90
CA ALA A 216 0.00 -39.82 -6.73
C ALA A 216 -0.05 -40.68 -5.46
N LYS A 217 -0.55 -41.92 -5.55
CA LYS A 217 -0.63 -42.87 -4.42
C LYS A 217 0.74 -43.30 -3.91
N LYS A 218 1.76 -43.36 -4.77
CA LYS A 218 3.12 -43.81 -4.44
C LYS A 218 4.07 -42.69 -4.01
N MET A 219 3.65 -41.43 -4.12
CA MET A 219 4.50 -40.28 -3.76
C MET A 219 5.01 -40.35 -2.32
N PRO A 220 6.31 -40.08 -2.10
CA PRO A 220 6.85 -39.97 -0.76
C PRO A 220 6.27 -38.74 -0.05
N GLY A 221 6.07 -38.87 1.27
CA GLY A 221 5.66 -37.76 2.12
C GLY A 221 6.80 -36.79 2.38
N LEU A 222 6.47 -35.51 2.59
CA LEU A 222 7.43 -34.42 2.80
C LEU A 222 8.48 -34.74 3.88
N GLU A 223 8.03 -35.21 5.05
CA GLU A 223 8.90 -35.53 6.19
C GLU A 223 9.93 -36.61 5.84
N LYS A 224 9.51 -37.66 5.12
CA LYS A 224 10.41 -38.74 4.70
C LYS A 224 11.46 -38.26 3.70
N VAL A 225 11.09 -37.32 2.83
CA VAL A 225 12.01 -36.72 1.86
C VAL A 225 13.04 -35.85 2.58
N LYS A 226 12.62 -35.02 3.54
CA LYS A 226 13.50 -34.18 4.35
C LYS A 226 14.49 -35.01 5.18
N GLU A 227 14.00 -36.03 5.88
CA GLU A 227 14.85 -36.92 6.69
C GLU A 227 15.93 -37.60 5.85
N ARG A 228 15.58 -38.07 4.64
CA ARG A 228 16.57 -38.68 3.74
C ARG A 228 17.59 -37.65 3.23
N ARG A 229 17.15 -36.42 2.97
CA ARG A 229 18.03 -35.34 2.52
C ARG A 229 19.03 -34.90 3.59
N GLU A 230 18.60 -34.82 4.83
CA GLU A 230 19.48 -34.53 5.97
C GLU A 230 20.54 -35.62 6.14
N LYS A 231 20.15 -36.89 6.08
CA LYS A 231 21.10 -38.02 6.15
C LYS A 231 22.17 -37.97 5.05
N GLU A 232 21.81 -37.57 3.83
CA GLU A 232 22.78 -37.40 2.73
C GLU A 232 23.77 -36.25 2.98
N ASN A 233 23.34 -35.20 3.68
CA ASN A 233 24.21 -34.06 3.99
C ASN A 233 25.14 -34.34 5.17
N THR A 234 24.75 -35.18 6.13
CA THR A 234 25.60 -35.59 7.27
C THR A 234 26.63 -36.66 6.88
N GLN A 235 26.42 -37.38 5.78
CA GLN A 235 27.32 -38.41 5.27
C GLN A 235 28.38 -37.90 4.28
N LYS A 236 28.35 -36.60 3.93
CA LYS A 236 29.37 -35.92 3.14
C LYS A 236 30.36 -35.20 4.04
#